data_AF-A0A0M0LM03-F1
#
_entry.id   AF-A0A0M0LM03-F1
#
_cell.length_a   1.000
_cell.length_b   1.000
_cell.length_c   1.000
_cell.angle_alpha   90.00
_cell.angle_beta   90.00
_cell.angle_gamma   90.00
#
_symmetry.space_group_name_H-M   'P 1'
#
loop_
_entity.id
_entity.type
_entity.pdbx_description
1 polymer ?
#
loop_
_entity_poly.entity_id
_entity_poly.type
_entity_poly.pdbx_seq_one_letter_code
_entity_poly.pdbx_strand_id
1 'polypeptide(L)'
;MHKVRKNIATIILIVTVMMNVWTIFEFMKRKSFKFLKFGYTIYKSTGININYPHINLKKKQFIGTVQYKNRIYMTGLVDVQSNTYKVKGSVENFLPLTKDKAYEQMNDSEYIDHIKYNAHFFVQNNISDFNKYHQEMIQSLPSYKI
;
A
#
# COMPACT_ATOMS: atom_id res chain seq x y z
N MET A 1 -20.61 68.52 -38.34
CA MET A 1 -20.89 67.66 -37.16
C MET A 1 -20.87 66.15 -37.44
N HIS A 2 -21.06 65.67 -38.68
CA HIS A 2 -21.18 64.23 -38.96
C HIS A 2 -19.87 63.41 -38.85
N LYS A 3 -18.72 64.02 -39.16
CA LYS A 3 -17.38 63.37 -39.10
C LYS A 3 -16.91 63.11 -37.68
N VAL A 4 -17.20 64.02 -36.75
CA VAL A 4 -16.88 63.90 -35.32
C VAL A 4 -17.66 62.74 -34.67
N ARG A 5 -18.95 62.60 -34.99
CA ARG A 5 -19.78 61.50 -34.49
C ARG A 5 -19.32 60.12 -34.95
N LYS A 6 -18.84 60.00 -36.20
CA LYS A 6 -18.27 58.74 -36.72
C LYS A 6 -16.99 58.35 -35.99
N ASN A 7 -16.09 59.30 -35.74
CA ASN A 7 -14.85 59.04 -35.00
C ASN A 7 -15.11 58.58 -33.56
N ILE A 8 -16.09 59.17 -32.87
CA ILE A 8 -16.48 58.77 -31.51
C ILE A 8 -17.03 57.34 -31.50
N ALA A 9 -17.89 56.98 -32.47
CA ALA A 9 -18.42 55.62 -32.57
C ALA A 9 -17.32 54.57 -32.82
N THR A 10 -16.33 54.89 -33.65
CA THR A 10 -15.19 54.00 -33.91
C THR A 10 -14.34 53.76 -32.66
N ILE A 11 -14.10 54.80 -31.84
CA ILE A 11 -13.33 54.67 -30.59
C ILE A 11 -14.06 53.77 -29.59
N ILE A 12 -15.38 53.95 -29.43
CA ILE A 12 -16.19 53.12 -28.52
C ILE A 12 -16.16 51.65 -28.93
N LEU A 13 -16.23 51.36 -30.25
CA LEU A 13 -16.16 50.00 -30.77
C LEU A 13 -14.82 49.34 -30.44
N ILE A 14 -13.70 50.05 -30.64
CA ILE A 14 -12.35 49.52 -30.36
C ILE A 14 -12.18 49.17 -28.89
N VAL A 15 -12.62 50.06 -27.98
CA VAL A 15 -12.54 49.82 -26.52
C VAL A 15 -13.36 48.59 -26.13
N THR A 16 -14.54 48.43 -26.70
CA THR A 16 -15.42 47.28 -26.42
C THR A 16 -14.80 45.97 -26.88
N VAL A 17 -14.16 45.95 -28.07
CA VAL A 17 -13.45 44.76 -28.57
C VAL A 17 -12.26 44.43 -27.67
N MET A 18 -11.46 45.42 -27.26
CA MET A 18 -10.32 45.20 -26.38
C MET A 18 -10.72 44.63 -25.01
N MET A 19 -11.82 45.12 -24.42
CA MET A 19 -12.34 44.56 -23.16
C MET A 19 -12.74 43.09 -23.31
N ASN A 20 -13.39 42.71 -24.41
CA ASN A 20 -13.80 41.32 -24.65
C ASN A 20 -12.59 40.40 -24.90
N VAL A 21 -11.57 40.87 -25.62
CA VAL A 21 -10.34 40.11 -25.83
C VAL A 21 -9.60 39.91 -24.50
N TRP A 22 -9.54 40.94 -23.66
CA TRP A 22 -8.92 40.86 -22.34
C TRP A 22 -9.64 39.88 -21.41
N THR A 23 -10.98 39.91 -21.35
CA THR A 23 -11.75 38.98 -20.52
C THR A 23 -11.59 37.53 -20.98
N ILE A 24 -11.55 37.27 -22.29
CA ILE A 24 -11.27 35.93 -22.83
C ILE A 24 -9.84 35.50 -22.46
N PHE A 25 -8.86 36.39 -22.57
CA PHE A 25 -7.47 36.11 -22.20
C PHE A 25 -7.32 35.76 -20.71
N GLU A 26 -7.93 36.54 -19.82
CA GLU A 26 -7.95 36.26 -18.37
C GLU A 26 -8.69 34.96 -18.04
N PHE A 27 -9.78 34.65 -18.76
CA PHE A 27 -10.48 33.38 -18.62
C PHE A 27 -9.60 32.19 -19.05
N MET A 28 -8.84 32.32 -20.14
CA MET A 28 -7.88 31.29 -20.59
C MET A 28 -6.74 31.10 -19.60
N LYS A 29 -6.17 32.17 -19.03
CA LYS A 29 -5.16 32.07 -17.95
C LYS A 29 -5.67 31.33 -16.73
N ARG A 30 -6.91 31.58 -16.27
CA ARG A 30 -7.52 30.86 -15.15
C ARG A 30 -7.73 29.37 -15.42
N LYS A 31 -7.89 28.98 -16.69
CA LYS A 31 -8.01 27.60 -17.14
C LYS A 31 -6.68 26.89 -17.41
N SER A 32 -5.54 27.48 -17.03
CA SER A 32 -4.23 26.78 -17.02
C SER A 32 -4.32 25.55 -16.11
N PHE A 33 -4.74 24.46 -16.75
CA PHE A 33 -4.69 23.07 -16.39
C PHE A 33 -3.94 22.81 -15.08
N LYS A 34 -4.70 22.64 -13.99
CA LYS A 34 -4.24 21.80 -12.89
C LYS A 34 -4.14 20.39 -13.46
N PHE A 35 -2.99 20.05 -14.05
CA PHE A 35 -2.67 18.67 -14.38
C PHE A 35 -2.91 17.85 -13.13
N LEU A 36 -3.85 16.90 -13.22
CA LEU A 36 -4.07 15.90 -12.20
C LEU A 36 -2.71 15.26 -11.93
N LYS A 37 -2.11 15.56 -10.78
CA LYS A 37 -0.89 14.90 -10.35
C LYS A 37 -1.28 13.45 -10.08
N PHE A 38 -1.01 12.58 -11.05
CA PHE A 38 -1.09 11.14 -10.84
C PHE A 38 -0.06 10.79 -9.76
N GLY A 39 -0.54 10.62 -8.53
CA GLY A 39 0.25 10.06 -7.45
C GLY A 39 0.44 8.57 -7.74
N TYR A 40 1.68 8.11 -7.75
CA TYR A 40 2.00 6.70 -7.83
C TYR A 40 2.50 6.23 -6.46
N THR A 41 2.01 5.08 -6.01
CA THR A 41 2.48 4.43 -4.79
C THR A 41 3.58 3.45 -5.16
N ILE A 42 4.78 3.63 -4.62
CA ILE A 42 5.85 2.65 -4.73
C ILE A 42 5.77 1.72 -3.52
N TYR A 43 5.53 0.44 -3.77
CA TYR A 43 5.69 -0.60 -2.74
C TYR A 43 7.15 -1.02 -2.69
N LYS A 44 7.78 -0.86 -1.53
CA LYS A 44 9.14 -1.33 -1.27
C LYS A 44 9.10 -2.41 -0.21
N SER A 45 9.68 -3.58 -0.52
CA SER A 45 9.81 -4.64 0.48
C SER A 45 10.72 -4.17 1.61
N THR A 46 10.27 -4.38 2.84
CA THR A 46 11.01 -4.08 4.06
C THR A 46 12.08 -5.14 4.36
N GLY A 47 12.06 -6.26 3.63
CA GLY A 47 12.94 -7.41 3.87
C GLY A 47 12.51 -8.27 5.05
N ILE A 48 11.37 -7.97 5.68
CA ILE A 48 10.72 -8.82 6.68
C ILE A 48 9.89 -9.86 5.94
N ASN A 49 10.07 -11.14 6.27
CA ASN A 49 9.34 -12.25 5.68
C ASN A 49 8.81 -13.16 6.81
N ILE A 50 7.53 -13.50 6.74
CA ILE A 50 6.90 -14.44 7.66
C ILE A 50 6.60 -15.71 6.87
N ASN A 51 7.14 -16.83 7.31
CA ASN A 51 7.01 -18.10 6.62
C ASN A 51 6.58 -19.19 7.59
N TYR A 52 5.91 -20.21 7.07
CA TYR A 52 5.32 -21.31 7.82
C TYR A 52 5.87 -22.65 7.35
N PRO A 53 7.13 -22.97 7.71
CA PRO A 53 7.84 -24.13 7.18
C PRO A 53 7.23 -25.48 7.56
N HIS A 54 6.42 -25.56 8.62
CA HIS A 54 5.84 -26.82 9.05
C HIS A 54 4.40 -26.66 9.50
N ILE A 55 3.52 -27.42 8.84
CA ILE A 55 2.08 -27.47 9.10
C ILE A 55 1.69 -28.92 9.29
N ASN A 56 1.30 -29.29 10.51
CA ASN A 56 0.82 -30.62 10.81
C ASN A 56 -0.68 -30.58 11.12
N LEU A 57 -1.51 -30.81 10.10
CA LEU A 57 -2.97 -30.82 10.25
C LEU A 57 -3.47 -31.95 11.17
N LYS A 58 -2.80 -33.11 11.20
CA LYS A 58 -3.20 -34.25 12.04
C LYS A 58 -3.03 -33.93 13.53
N LYS A 59 -1.89 -33.34 13.89
CA LYS A 59 -1.60 -32.91 15.27
C LYS A 59 -2.09 -31.50 15.59
N LYS A 60 -2.62 -30.79 14.59
CA LYS A 60 -2.98 -29.35 14.66
C LYS A 60 -1.83 -28.49 15.22
N GLN A 61 -0.61 -28.79 14.77
CA GLN A 61 0.61 -28.12 15.20
C GLN A 61 1.22 -27.33 14.04
N PHE A 62 1.78 -26.17 14.38
CA PHE A 62 2.23 -25.18 13.42
C PHE A 62 3.56 -24.58 13.84
N ILE A 63 4.45 -24.35 12.87
CA ILE A 63 5.70 -23.61 13.07
C ILE A 63 5.68 -22.40 12.14
N GLY A 64 5.67 -21.20 12.72
CA GLY A 64 5.89 -19.93 12.04
C GLY A 64 7.27 -19.38 12.32
N THR A 65 7.88 -18.74 11.32
CA THR A 65 9.20 -18.09 11.44
C THR A 65 9.11 -16.67 10.92
N VAL A 66 9.69 -15.72 11.65
CA VAL A 66 9.87 -14.34 11.21
C VAL A 66 11.33 -14.15 10.85
N GLN A 67 11.56 -13.72 9.62
CA GLN A 67 12.86 -13.54 9.02
C GLN A 67 13.08 -12.09 8.62
N TYR A 68 14.31 -11.62 8.77
CA TYR A 68 14.74 -10.33 8.22
C TYR A 68 16.07 -10.53 7.49
N LYS A 69 16.14 -10.12 6.22
CA LYS A 69 17.32 -10.31 5.36
C LYS A 69 17.89 -11.74 5.43
N ASN A 70 17.01 -12.73 5.27
CA ASN A 70 17.31 -14.17 5.25
C ASN A 70 17.84 -14.74 6.58
N ARG A 71 17.69 -14.05 7.70
CA ARG A 71 17.99 -14.56 9.04
C ARG A 71 16.70 -14.72 9.84
N ILE A 72 16.54 -15.85 10.52
CA ILE A 72 15.39 -16.11 11.40
C ILE A 72 15.67 -15.43 12.75
N TYR A 73 14.76 -14.57 13.18
CA TYR A 73 14.86 -13.86 14.48
C TYR A 73 13.81 -14.32 15.48
N MET A 74 12.65 -14.79 14.99
CA MET A 74 11.59 -15.35 15.82
C MET A 74 11.08 -16.65 15.21
N THR A 75 10.85 -17.64 16.06
CA THR A 75 10.15 -18.89 15.72
C THR A 75 9.01 -19.09 16.70
N GLY A 76 7.78 -19.17 16.19
CA GLY A 76 6.57 -19.48 16.94
C GLY A 76 6.13 -20.91 16.68
N LEU A 77 6.02 -21.70 17.74
CA LEU A 77 5.39 -23.01 17.75
C LEU A 77 3.98 -22.85 18.32
N VAL A 78 2.96 -23.17 17.53
CA VAL A 78 1.55 -23.07 17.94
C VAL A 78 0.93 -24.45 17.89
N ASP A 79 0.30 -24.85 18.99
CA ASP A 79 -0.53 -26.04 19.07
C ASP A 79 -1.99 -25.58 19.17
N VAL A 80 -2.70 -25.68 18.06
CA VAL A 80 -4.07 -25.19 17.91
C VAL A 80 -5.06 -26.05 18.70
N GLN A 81 -4.74 -27.33 18.97
CA GLN A 81 -5.61 -28.22 19.73
C GLN A 81 -5.63 -27.86 21.21
N SER A 82 -4.46 -27.58 21.78
CA SER A 82 -4.31 -27.21 23.20
C SER A 82 -4.39 -25.70 23.45
N ASN A 83 -4.49 -24.89 22.38
CA ASN A 83 -4.40 -23.44 22.42
C ASN A 83 -3.12 -22.94 23.13
N THR A 84 -2.02 -23.67 22.94
CA THR A 84 -0.73 -23.32 23.53
C THR A 84 0.21 -22.78 22.46
N TYR A 85 1.12 -21.89 22.89
CA TYR A 85 2.14 -21.34 22.02
C TYR A 85 3.48 -21.26 22.75
N LYS A 86 4.55 -21.43 21.99
CA LYS A 86 5.93 -21.28 22.45
C LYS A 86 6.67 -20.41 21.46
N VAL A 87 7.42 -19.44 21.97
CA VAL A 87 8.17 -18.51 21.14
C VAL A 87 9.65 -18.66 21.48
N LYS A 88 10.48 -18.67 20.44
CA LYS A 88 11.92 -18.61 20.54
C LYS A 88 12.43 -17.42 19.74
N GLY A 89 13.24 -16.59 20.38
CA GLY A 89 13.76 -15.35 19.78
C GLY A 89 12.75 -14.20 19.89
N SER A 90 13.08 -13.08 19.25
CA SER A 90 12.36 -11.82 19.36
C SER A 90 12.61 -10.97 18.11
N VAL A 91 11.59 -10.27 17.63
CA VAL A 91 11.68 -9.32 16.52
C VAL A 91 12.34 -8.01 16.92
N GLU A 92 12.31 -7.66 18.21
CA GLU A 92 12.98 -6.46 18.76
C GLU A 92 14.47 -6.41 18.39
N ASN A 93 15.09 -7.58 18.18
CA ASN A 93 16.49 -7.72 17.76
C ASN A 93 16.79 -7.16 16.35
N PHE A 94 15.79 -7.09 15.46
CA PHE A 94 15.99 -6.60 14.09
C PHE A 94 15.16 -5.36 13.75
N LEU A 95 14.13 -5.02 14.52
CA LEU A 95 13.31 -3.83 14.25
C LEU A 95 14.12 -2.54 14.13
N PRO A 96 15.12 -2.26 15.00
CA PRO A 96 16.00 -1.09 14.84
C PRO A 96 16.81 -1.10 13.53
N LEU A 97 17.04 -2.26 12.92
CA LEU A 97 17.80 -2.41 11.68
C LEU A 97 16.99 -2.08 10.42
N THR A 98 15.66 -2.06 10.51
CA THR A 98 14.76 -1.83 9.38
C THR A 98 14.85 -0.41 8.82
N LYS A 99 15.29 0.57 9.64
CA LYS A 99 15.35 2.01 9.32
C LYS A 99 14.02 2.60 8.85
N ASP A 100 12.92 1.89 9.03
CA ASP A 100 11.59 2.28 8.60
C ASP A 100 10.74 2.56 9.84
N LYS A 101 10.38 3.84 10.01
CA LYS A 101 9.63 4.33 11.16
C LYS A 101 8.26 3.67 11.31
N ALA A 102 7.69 3.13 10.22
CA ALA A 102 6.43 2.41 10.26
C ALA A 102 6.52 1.11 11.09
N TYR A 103 7.72 0.54 11.22
CA TYR A 103 7.95 -0.73 11.91
C TYR A 103 8.58 -0.56 13.29
N GLU A 104 8.99 0.67 13.65
CA GLU A 104 9.61 0.98 14.94
C GLU A 104 8.66 0.76 16.13
N GLN A 105 7.34 0.81 15.89
CA GLN A 105 6.32 0.57 16.92
C GLN A 105 5.85 -0.89 16.98
N MET A 106 6.23 -1.72 16.01
CA MET A 106 5.87 -3.14 16.07
C MET A 106 6.62 -3.81 17.21
N ASN A 107 6.02 -4.83 17.80
CA ASN A 107 6.60 -5.56 18.92
C ASN A 107 6.39 -7.06 18.72
N ASP A 108 6.98 -7.87 19.61
CA ASP A 108 6.86 -9.32 19.57
C ASP A 108 5.40 -9.80 19.56
N SER A 109 4.51 -9.13 20.32
CA SER A 109 3.12 -9.56 20.45
C SER A 109 2.35 -9.52 19.13
N GLU A 110 2.56 -8.51 18.30
CA GLU A 110 1.90 -8.39 17.00
C GLU A 110 2.29 -9.53 16.05
N TYR A 111 3.58 -9.88 16.00
CA TYR A 111 4.05 -11.00 15.19
C TYR A 111 3.58 -12.35 15.73
N ILE A 112 3.56 -12.51 17.05
CA ILE A 112 3.04 -13.71 17.71
C ILE A 112 1.56 -13.90 17.37
N ASP A 113 0.76 -12.85 17.47
CA ASP A 113 -0.67 -12.91 17.19
C ASP A 113 -0.93 -13.16 15.70
N HIS A 114 -0.11 -12.60 14.82
CA HIS A 114 -0.14 -12.94 13.40
C HIS A 114 0.16 -14.42 13.14
N ILE A 115 1.15 -15.01 13.83
CA ILE A 115 1.46 -16.45 13.70
C ILE A 115 0.29 -17.29 14.23
N LYS A 116 -0.29 -16.95 15.39
CA LYS A 116 -1.45 -17.66 15.96
C LYS A 116 -2.65 -17.61 15.03
N TYR A 117 -3.01 -16.41 14.54
CA TYR A 117 -4.13 -16.22 13.64
C TYR A 117 -4.02 -17.11 12.39
N ASN A 118 -2.85 -17.08 11.74
CA ASN A 118 -2.60 -17.91 10.57
C ASN A 118 -2.64 -19.40 10.89
N ALA A 119 -2.08 -19.83 12.03
CA ALA A 119 -2.17 -21.23 12.44
C ALA A 119 -3.63 -21.70 12.58
N HIS A 120 -4.49 -20.89 13.19
CA HIS A 120 -5.93 -21.17 13.27
C HIS A 120 -6.58 -21.21 11.90
N PHE A 121 -6.32 -20.22 11.05
CA PHE A 121 -6.87 -20.14 9.70
C PHE A 121 -6.51 -21.38 8.87
N PHE A 122 -5.24 -21.78 8.86
CA PHE A 122 -4.79 -22.93 8.07
C PHE A 122 -5.36 -24.25 8.59
N VAL A 123 -5.47 -24.44 9.91
CA VAL A 123 -6.10 -25.63 10.49
C VAL A 123 -7.60 -25.67 10.17
N GLN A 124 -8.31 -24.55 10.29
CA GLN A 124 -9.75 -24.48 10.01
C GLN A 124 -10.08 -24.76 8.53
N ASN A 125 -9.22 -24.29 7.62
CA ASN A 125 -9.41 -24.47 6.18
C ASN A 125 -8.73 -25.73 5.61
N ASN A 126 -8.16 -26.60 6.46
CA ASN A 126 -7.40 -27.79 6.05
C ASN A 126 -6.26 -27.51 5.05
N ILE A 127 -5.59 -26.37 5.21
CA ILE A 127 -4.47 -25.95 4.36
C ILE A 127 -3.18 -26.50 4.96
N SER A 128 -2.53 -27.42 4.23
CA SER A 128 -1.30 -28.10 4.66
C SER A 128 -0.01 -27.48 4.11
N ASP A 129 -0.12 -26.62 3.10
CA ASP A 129 1.02 -26.01 2.44
C ASP A 129 0.76 -24.52 2.20
N PHE A 130 1.53 -23.70 2.90
CA PHE A 130 1.48 -22.24 2.82
C PHE A 130 1.84 -21.73 1.42
N ASN A 131 2.90 -22.26 0.80
CA ASN A 131 3.39 -21.78 -0.48
C ASN A 131 2.39 -22.11 -1.58
N LYS A 132 1.86 -23.33 -1.57
CA LYS A 132 0.85 -23.77 -2.54
C LYS A 132 -0.41 -22.89 -2.45
N TYR A 133 -0.92 -22.63 -1.24
CA TYR A 133 -2.08 -21.77 -1.04
C TYR A 133 -1.88 -20.37 -1.61
N HIS A 134 -0.72 -19.75 -1.36
CA HIS A 134 -0.44 -18.42 -1.91
C HIS A 134 -0.24 -18.40 -3.43
N GLN A 135 0.34 -19.46 -4.01
CA GLN A 135 0.47 -19.59 -5.46
C GLN A 135 -0.90 -19.68 -6.15
N GLU A 136 -1.82 -20.49 -5.62
CA GLU A 136 -3.18 -20.62 -6.13
C GLU A 136 -3.95 -19.29 -6.02
N MET A 137 -3.80 -18.59 -4.89
CA MET A 137 -4.39 -17.25 -4.71
C MET A 137 -3.86 -16.26 -5.75
N ILE A 138 -2.55 -16.21 -5.99
CA ILE A 138 -1.94 -15.31 -6.99
C ILE A 138 -2.43 -15.65 -8.41
N GLN A 139 -2.54 -16.93 -8.75
CA GLN A 139 -3.03 -17.37 -10.06
C GLN A 139 -4.52 -17.06 -10.27
N SER A 140 -5.30 -17.03 -9.18
CA SER A 140 -6.73 -16.70 -9.22
C SER A 140 -7.02 -15.21 -9.38
N LEU A 141 -6.03 -14.34 -9.13
CA LEU A 141 -6.19 -12.90 -9.30
C LEU A 141 -6.24 -12.57 -10.80
N PRO A 142 -7.22 -11.75 -11.25
CA PRO A 142 -7.21 -11.27 -12.62
C PRO A 142 -5.89 -10.54 -12.86
N SER A 143 -5.14 -11.00 -13.86
CA SER A 143 -3.84 -10.44 -14.23
C SER A 143 -3.96 -8.93 -14.43
N TYR A 144 -3.47 -8.15 -13.47
CA TYR A 144 -3.30 -6.73 -13.65
C TYR A 144 -2.14 -6.55 -14.65
N LYS A 145 -2.49 -6.31 -15.91
CA LYS A 145 -1.54 -5.78 -16.89
C LYS A 145 -1.13 -4.40 -16.39
N ILE A 146 0.09 -4.31 -15.84
CA ILE A 146 0.79 -3.05 -15.60
C ILE A 146 1.14 -2.44 -16.96
#